data_AF-A0A2Z2CET8-F1
#
_entry.id   AF-A0A2Z2CET8-F1
#
_cell.length_a   1.000
_cell.length_b   1.000
_cell.length_c   1.000
_cell.angle_alpha   90.00
_cell.angle_beta   90.00
_cell.angle_gamma   90.00
#
_symmetry.space_group_name_H-M   'P 1'
#
loop_
_entity.id
_entity.type
_entity.pdbx_description
1 polymer ?
#
loop_
_entity_poly.entity_id
_entity_poly.type
_entity_poly.pdbx_seq_one_letter_code
_entity_poly.pdbx_strand_id
1 'polypeptide(L)'
;LAWNKQDLRYMATILMDCNKVVILDIRSPTMPVAELERHRASVNAIAWAPQSTRHICSAGDDAQALIWELPTVAGPNGIDPMSMYSA
;
A
#
# COMPACT_ATOMS: atom_id res chain seq x y z
N LEU A 1 8.94 -5.18 1.92
CA LEU A 1 7.85 -6.15 2.17
C LEU A 1 7.30 -5.94 3.57
N ALA A 2 5.98 -5.99 3.77
CA ALA A 2 5.36 -5.92 5.08
C ALA A 2 4.08 -6.78 5.16
N TRP A 3 3.93 -7.54 6.25
CA TRP A 3 2.73 -8.32 6.53
C TRP A 3 1.69 -7.52 7.29
N ASN A 4 0.42 -7.69 6.95
CA ASN A 4 -0.67 -7.20 7.76
C ASN A 4 -0.82 -8.09 9.00
N LYS A 5 -0.64 -7.51 10.19
CA LYS A 5 -0.69 -8.26 11.45
C LYS A 5 -2.11 -8.53 11.95
N GLN A 6 -3.10 -7.80 11.44
CA GLN A 6 -4.51 -7.96 11.81
C GLN A 6 -5.25 -8.91 10.85
N ASP A 7 -4.81 -8.98 9.59
CA ASP A 7 -5.28 -9.97 8.63
C ASP A 7 -4.11 -10.58 7.85
N LEU A 8 -3.67 -11.76 8.28
CA LEU A 8 -2.52 -12.48 7.71
C LEU A 8 -2.70 -12.91 6.25
N ARG A 9 -3.88 -12.71 5.65
CA ARG A 9 -4.09 -12.96 4.23
C ARG A 9 -3.39 -11.91 3.37
N TYR A 10 -3.25 -10.70 3.89
CA TYR A 10 -2.74 -9.57 3.13
C TYR A 10 -1.27 -9.29 3.41
N MET A 11 -0.53 -9.04 2.33
CA MET A 11 0.85 -8.63 2.37
C MET A 11 1.07 -7.47 1.39
N ALA A 12 1.91 -6.52 1.78
CA ALA A 12 2.31 -5.38 0.96
C ALA A 12 3.75 -5.55 0.48
N THR A 13 3.97 -5.28 -0.80
CA THR A 13 5.28 -5.34 -1.46
C THR A 13 5.59 -3.97 -2.07
N ILE A 14 6.88 -3.63 -2.06
CA ILE A 14 7.44 -2.53 -2.85
C ILE A 14 8.44 -3.14 -3.80
N LEU A 15 8.55 -2.55 -4.99
CA LEU A 15 9.50 -2.97 -6.01
C LEU A 15 10.65 -1.97 -6.04
N MET A 16 11.86 -2.47 -6.33
CA MET A 16 13.03 -1.61 -6.50
C MET A 16 12.80 -0.62 -7.64
N ASP A 17 13.18 0.63 -7.42
CA ASP A 17 13.06 1.74 -8.38
C ASP A 17 11.62 1.95 -8.91
N CYS A 18 10.62 1.61 -8.10
CA CYS A 18 9.20 1.72 -8.45
C CYS A 18 8.46 2.64 -7.49
N ASN A 19 7.51 3.42 -8.02
CA ASN A 19 6.65 4.34 -7.26
C ASN A 19 5.32 3.68 -6.81
N LYS A 20 5.23 2.36 -6.89
CA LYS A 20 4.01 1.60 -6.56
C LYS A 20 4.18 0.76 -5.31
N VAL A 21 3.09 0.60 -4.57
CA VAL A 21 2.94 -0.44 -3.54
C VAL A 21 1.90 -1.45 -4.03
N VAL A 22 2.22 -2.74 -3.98
CA VAL A 22 1.31 -3.81 -4.41
C VAL A 22 0.83 -4.59 -3.19
N ILE A 23 -0.48 -4.73 -3.07
CA ILE A 23 -1.14 -5.53 -2.03
C ILE A 23 -1.55 -6.88 -2.62
N LEU A 24 -1.17 -7.96 -1.95
CA LEU A 24 -1.42 -9.33 -2.37
C LEU A 24 -2.30 -10.05 -1.34
N ASP A 25 -3.23 -10.89 -1.81
CA ASP A 25 -3.86 -11.94 -1.01
C ASP A 25 -3.08 -13.24 -1.26
N ILE A 26 -2.49 -13.82 -0.21
CA ILE A 26 -1.67 -15.03 -0.33
C ILE A 26 -2.47 -16.26 -0.79
N ARG A 27 -3.80 -16.23 -0.67
CA ARG A 27 -4.68 -17.32 -1.11
C ARG A 27 -4.93 -17.27 -2.62
N SER A 28 -4.70 -16.11 -3.23
CA SER A 28 -4.91 -15.84 -4.66
C SER A 28 -3.79 -14.95 -5.22
N PRO A 29 -2.53 -15.42 -5.24
CA PRO A 29 -1.38 -14.56 -5.51
C PRO A 29 -1.23 -14.12 -6.97
N THR A 30 -2.01 -14.69 -7.89
CA THR A 30 -1.93 -14.39 -9.33
C THR A 30 -2.53 -13.03 -9.70
N MET A 31 -3.35 -12.44 -8.82
CA MET A 31 -3.98 -11.14 -9.05
C MET A 31 -3.78 -10.27 -7.81
N PRO A 32 -3.18 -9.07 -7.94
CA PRO A 32 -3.07 -8.16 -6.82
C PRO A 32 -4.46 -7.70 -6.36
N VAL A 33 -4.59 -7.52 -5.06
CA VAL A 33 -5.80 -6.95 -4.42
C VAL A 33 -5.88 -5.46 -4.73
N ALA A 34 -4.73 -4.80 -4.76
CA ALA A 34 -4.60 -3.37 -5.01
C ALA A 34 -3.19 -2.99 -5.50
N GLU A 35 -3.14 -1.99 -6.37
CA GLU A 35 -1.92 -1.23 -6.69
C GLU A 35 -2.12 0.21 -6.22
N LEU A 36 -1.21 0.69 -5.37
CA LEU A 36 -1.24 2.03 -4.79
C LEU A 36 -0.25 2.91 -5.57
N GLU A 37 -0.77 3.87 -6.33
CA GLU A 37 -0.01 4.59 -7.37
C GLU A 37 -0.16 6.11 -7.26
N ARG A 38 0.46 6.71 -6.24
CA ARG A 38 0.49 8.17 -6.08
C ARG A 38 1.84 8.77 -5.73
N HIS A 39 2.82 7.95 -5.39
CA HIS A 39 4.19 8.46 -5.22
C HIS A 39 4.74 8.95 -6.57
N ARG A 40 5.52 10.03 -6.51
CA ARG A 40 6.19 10.64 -7.67
C ARG A 40 7.62 10.15 -7.86
N ALA A 41 8.13 9.39 -6.90
CA ALA A 41 9.44 8.76 -6.92
C ALA A 41 9.37 7.37 -6.25
N SER A 42 10.51 6.69 -6.14
CA SER A 42 10.61 5.34 -5.58
C SER A 42 10.05 5.25 -4.16
N VAL A 43 9.28 4.20 -3.88
CA VAL A 43 8.79 3.90 -2.54
C VAL A 43 9.84 3.10 -1.79
N ASN A 44 10.24 3.60 -0.63
CA ASN A 44 11.34 3.04 0.15
C ASN A 44 10.90 2.44 1.50
N ALA A 45 9.71 2.79 1.98
CA ALA A 45 9.18 2.25 3.22
C ALA A 45 7.67 1.97 3.10
N ILE A 46 7.23 0.90 3.77
CA ILE A 46 5.82 0.52 3.91
C ILE A 46 5.55 -0.05 5.31
N ALA A 47 4.39 0.28 5.88
CA ALA A 47 3.96 -0.24 7.19
C ALA A 47 2.44 -0.35 7.28
N TRP A 48 1.95 -1.50 7.74
CA TRP A 48 0.53 -1.69 8.08
C TRP A 48 0.20 -1.06 9.42
N ALA A 49 -1.01 -0.50 9.56
CA ALA A 49 -1.46 0.04 10.83
C ALA A 49 -1.70 -1.10 11.86
N PRO A 50 -1.29 -0.94 13.12
CA PRO A 50 -1.51 -1.97 14.12
C PRO A 50 -2.97 -2.07 14.57
N GLN A 51 -3.76 -1.00 14.45
CA GLN A 51 -5.16 -0.92 14.86
C GLN A 51 -6.18 -1.06 13.72
N SER A 52 -5.76 -1.29 12.47
CA SER A 52 -6.67 -1.41 11.32
C SER A 52 -6.19 -2.48 10.35
N THR A 53 -7.10 -3.33 9.90
CA THR A 53 -6.85 -4.34 8.86
C THR A 53 -6.72 -3.72 7.47
N ARG A 54 -7.13 -2.46 7.28
CA ARG A 54 -7.21 -1.81 5.96
C ARG A 54 -6.29 -0.63 5.79
N HIS A 55 -5.63 -0.15 6.84
CA HIS A 55 -4.76 1.01 6.73
C HIS A 55 -3.31 0.59 6.51
N ILE A 56 -2.66 1.27 5.57
CA ILE A 56 -1.24 1.14 5.27
C ILE A 56 -0.64 2.52 5.06
N CYS A 57 0.63 2.67 5.42
CA CYS A 57 1.45 3.84 5.18
C CYS A 57 2.57 3.48 4.19
N SER A 58 2.88 4.38 3.27
CA SER A 58 4.07 4.31 2.42
C SER A 58 4.84 5.63 2.45
N ALA A 59 6.16 5.57 2.29
CA ALA A 59 7.02 6.74 2.14
C ALA A 59 8.03 6.52 1.01
N GLY A 60 8.33 7.59 0.28
CA GLY A 60 9.20 7.55 -0.90
C GLY A 60 10.15 8.74 -1.01
N ASP A 61 10.97 8.70 -2.06
CA ASP A 61 11.96 9.75 -2.38
C ASP A 61 11.34 11.06 -2.86
N ASP A 62 10.02 11.10 -3.02
CA ASP A 62 9.27 12.30 -3.32
C ASP A 62 9.03 13.20 -2.09
N ALA A 63 9.68 12.87 -0.97
CA ALA A 63 9.50 13.51 0.32
C ALA A 63 8.05 13.46 0.82
N GLN A 64 7.28 12.46 0.38
CA GLN A 64 5.90 12.26 0.81
C GLN A 64 5.73 11.00 1.65
N ALA A 65 4.81 11.07 2.62
CA ALA A 65 4.25 9.92 3.29
C ALA A 65 2.74 9.86 3.01
N LEU A 66 2.27 8.74 2.46
CA LEU A 66 0.90 8.53 2.03
C LEU A 66 0.23 7.52 2.96
N ILE A 67 -0.96 7.86 3.44
CA ILE A 67 -1.82 6.97 4.23
C ILE A 67 -2.95 6.48 3.33
N TRP A 68 -3.11 5.17 3.25
CA TRP A 68 -4.07 4.52 2.38
C TRP A 68 -5.09 3.75 3.20
N GLU A 69 -6.31 3.67 2.69
CA GLU A 69 -7.31 2.70 3.15
C GLU A 69 -7.65 1.77 2.00
N LEU A 70 -7.53 0.47 2.25
CA LEU A 70 -7.92 -0.55 1.28
C LEU A 70 -9.45 -0.60 1.18
N PRO A 71 -10.01 -0.60 -0.03
CA PRO A 71 -11.44 -0.64 -0.21
C PRO A 71 -11.97 -2.04 0.16
N THR A 72 -13.20 -2.08 0.68
CA THR A 72 -13.89 -3.36 0.96
C THR A 72 -14.11 -4.18 -0.32
N VAL A 73 -14.20 -3.51 -1.48
CA VAL A 73 -14.37 -4.09 -2.81
C VAL A 73 -13.39 -3.41 -3.75
N ALA A 74 -12.61 -4.19 -4.53
CA ALA A 74 -11.71 -3.64 -5.53
C ALA A 74 -12.52 -2.83 -6.56
N GLY A 75 -12.33 -1.51 -6.55
CA GLY A 75 -12.94 -0.59 -7.51
C GLY A 75 -12.12 -0.50 -8.80
N PRO A 76 -12.73 -0.13 -9.93
CA PRO A 76 -12.00 0.09 -11.19
C PRO A 76 -11.10 1.33 -11.14
N ASN A 77 -11.40 2.25 -10.23
CA ASN A 77 -10.63 3.46 -10.02
C ASN A 77 -9.55 3.14 -8.98
N GLY A 78 -8.29 3.31 -9.36
CA GLY A 78 -7.15 3.12 -8.45
C GLY A 78 -7.35 3.83 -7.11
N ILE A 79 -6.69 3.34 -6.07
CA ILE A 79 -6.92 3.81 -4.70
C ILE A 79 -6.20 5.14 -4.50
N ASP A 80 -6.94 6.16 -4.08
CA ASP A 80 -6.37 7.43 -3.61
C ASP A 80 -6.00 7.33 -2.12
N PRO A 81 -4.91 7.99 -1.69
CA PRO A 81 -4.55 8.05 -0.29
C PRO A 81 -5.57 8.89 0.47
N MET A 82 -5.92 8.45 1.67
CA MET A 82 -6.74 9.23 2.61
C MET A 82 -6.03 10.51 3.06
N SER A 83 -4.70 10.47 3.15
CA SER A 83 -3.90 11.60 3.61
C SER A 83 -2.51 11.55 2.99
N MET A 84 -1.97 12.74 2.72
CA MET A 84 -0.64 12.95 2.18
C MET A 84 0.08 13.93 3.09
N TYR A 85 1.25 13.53 3.56
CA TYR A 85 2.16 14.37 4.32
C TYR A 85 3.38 14.68 3.46
N SER A 86 3.92 15.87 3.59
CA SER A 86 5.17 16.29 2.93
C SER A 86 6.14 16.78 4.00
N ALA A 87 7.42 16.51 3.81
CA ALA A 87 8.49 16.99 4.68
C ALA A 87 8.73 18.51 4.53
#